data_AF-A0A480A853-F1
#
_entry.id   AF-A0A480A853-F1
#
_cell.length_a   1.000
_cell.length_b   1.000
_cell.length_c   1.000
_cell.angle_alpha   90.00
_cell.angle_beta   90.00
_cell.angle_gamma   90.00
#
_symmetry.space_group_name_H-M   'P 1'
#
loop_
_entity.id
_entity.type
_entity.pdbx_description
1 polymer ?
#
loop_
_entity_poly.entity_id
_entity_poly.type
_entity_poly.pdbx_seq_one_letter_code
_entity_poly.pdbx_strand_id
1 'polypeptide(L)'
;MELISGFIDTYLRLNTTEEQQLETELKQANLVEQEQIMEIVTSWMEKGIEQGEQKIVKKLLKRRFNNITPSLENRINELSVEQIESLADAIFDFQSVDNLINWLDQQK
;
A
#
# COMPACT_ATOMS: atom_id res chain seq x y z
N MET A 1 -6.67 -23.54 1.17
CA MET A 1 -6.77 -22.88 -0.15
C MET A 1 -7.24 -21.42 -0.04
N GLU A 2 -7.88 -21.01 1.07
CA GLU A 2 -8.36 -19.62 1.27
C GLU A 2 -7.26 -18.54 1.30
N LEU A 3 -6.03 -18.88 1.68
CA LEU A 3 -4.96 -17.88 1.87
C LEU A 3 -4.40 -17.30 0.56
N ILE A 4 -4.40 -18.07 -0.53
CA ILE A 4 -3.87 -17.61 -1.83
C ILE A 4 -4.99 -16.97 -2.68
N SER A 5 -6.24 -17.44 -2.57
CA SER A 5 -7.35 -16.80 -3.28
C SER A 5 -7.65 -15.40 -2.72
N GLY A 6 -7.68 -15.24 -1.39
CA GLY A 6 -7.87 -13.91 -0.77
C GLY A 6 -6.74 -12.92 -1.09
N PHE A 7 -5.51 -13.42 -1.25
CA PHE A 7 -4.35 -12.63 -1.70
C PHE A 7 -4.55 -12.09 -3.12
N ILE A 8 -5.07 -12.92 -4.01
CA ILE A 8 -5.25 -12.55 -5.41
C ILE A 8 -6.51 -11.69 -5.61
N ASP A 9 -7.61 -11.96 -4.93
CA ASP A 9 -8.84 -11.16 -5.01
C ASP A 9 -8.67 -9.71 -4.50
N THR A 10 -7.76 -9.51 -3.53
CA THR A 10 -7.49 -8.19 -2.95
C THR A 10 -6.69 -7.29 -3.90
N TYR A 11 -5.78 -7.87 -4.71
CA TYR A 11 -4.80 -7.11 -5.51
C TYR A 11 -4.99 -7.21 -7.02
N LEU A 12 -5.53 -8.33 -7.50
CA LEU A 12 -5.98 -8.49 -8.87
C LEU A 12 -7.50 -8.49 -8.85
N ARG A 13 -8.12 -7.63 -9.64
CA ARG A 13 -9.56 -7.71 -9.90
C ARG A 13 -9.81 -8.88 -10.85
N LEU A 14 -9.55 -10.09 -10.36
CA LEU A 14 -9.82 -11.28 -11.13
C LEU A 14 -11.31 -11.44 -11.29
N ASN A 15 -11.72 -11.75 -12.50
CA ASN A 15 -13.05 -12.28 -12.72
C ASN A 15 -13.05 -13.80 -12.43
N THR A 16 -14.23 -14.38 -12.30
CA THR A 16 -14.43 -15.80 -11.95
C THR A 16 -13.65 -16.77 -12.85
N THR A 17 -13.36 -16.40 -14.10
CA THR A 17 -12.57 -17.23 -15.02
C THR A 17 -11.09 -17.24 -14.63
N GLU A 18 -10.56 -16.08 -14.25
CA GLU A 18 -9.15 -15.92 -13.91
C GLU A 18 -8.82 -16.57 -12.56
N GLU A 19 -9.74 -16.50 -11.58
CA GLU A 19 -9.64 -17.24 -10.31
C GLU A 19 -9.49 -18.75 -10.54
N GLN A 20 -10.35 -19.34 -11.39
CA GLN A 20 -10.31 -20.77 -11.69
C GLN A 20 -9.01 -21.18 -12.40
N GLN A 21 -8.49 -20.30 -13.25
CA GLN A 21 -7.26 -20.54 -13.98
C GLN A 21 -6.03 -20.50 -13.06
N LEU A 22 -5.98 -19.52 -12.17
CA LEU A 22 -4.97 -19.43 -11.12
C LEU A 22 -4.99 -20.66 -10.21
N GLU A 23 -6.16 -21.08 -9.73
CA GLU A 23 -6.26 -22.28 -8.88
C GLU A 23 -5.70 -23.52 -9.59
N THR A 24 -5.92 -23.60 -10.90
CA THR A 24 -5.43 -24.71 -11.74
C THR A 24 -3.91 -24.65 -11.88
N GLU A 25 -3.34 -23.48 -12.15
CA GLU A 25 -1.90 -23.29 -12.30
C GLU A 25 -1.14 -23.55 -11.00
N LEU A 26 -1.66 -23.10 -9.85
CA LEU A 26 -1.06 -23.36 -8.53
C LEU A 26 -1.03 -24.85 -8.20
N LYS A 27 -2.10 -25.59 -8.52
CA LYS A 27 -2.16 -27.05 -8.36
C LYS A 27 -1.18 -27.77 -9.28
N GLN A 28 -1.04 -27.31 -10.54
CA GLN A 28 -0.15 -27.92 -11.52
C GLN A 28 1.33 -27.68 -11.21
N ALA A 29 1.68 -26.51 -10.67
CA ALA A 29 3.05 -26.16 -10.37
C ALA A 29 3.63 -26.92 -9.17
N ASN A 30 2.83 -27.77 -8.49
CA ASN A 30 3.22 -28.54 -7.29
C ASN A 30 3.92 -27.68 -6.22
N LEU A 31 3.58 -26.38 -6.21
CA LEU A 31 4.06 -25.37 -5.28
C LEU A 31 3.36 -25.64 -3.94
N VAL A 32 3.83 -26.65 -3.22
CA VAL A 32 3.38 -27.01 -1.86
C VAL A 32 4.58 -27.06 -0.91
N GLU A 33 5.55 -26.15 -1.08
CA GLU A 33 6.38 -25.73 0.04
C GLU A 33 5.65 -24.57 0.72
N GLN A 34 4.80 -24.93 1.70
CA GLN A 34 3.91 -23.98 2.39
C GLN A 34 4.63 -22.74 2.92
N GLU A 35 5.88 -22.87 3.33
CA GLU A 35 6.67 -21.77 3.92
C GLU A 35 7.08 -20.72 2.89
N GLN A 36 7.65 -21.12 1.74
CA GLN A 36 8.08 -20.15 0.71
C GLN A 36 6.89 -19.40 0.11
N ILE A 37 5.76 -20.08 -0.06
CA ILE A 37 4.53 -19.46 -0.57
C ILE A 37 3.95 -18.51 0.46
N MET A 38 3.98 -18.88 1.74
CA MET A 38 3.53 -18.02 2.84
C MET A 38 4.41 -16.76 2.94
N GLU A 39 5.73 -16.88 2.81
CA GLU A 39 6.67 -15.75 2.82
C GLU A 39 6.39 -14.79 1.65
N ILE A 40 6.24 -15.32 0.43
CA ILE A 40 5.91 -14.53 -0.76
C ILE A 40 4.58 -13.80 -0.55
N VAL A 41 3.51 -14.52 -0.17
CA VAL A 41 2.17 -13.94 0.02
C VAL A 41 2.18 -12.84 1.08
N THR A 42 2.86 -13.07 2.21
CA THR A 42 2.96 -12.09 3.31
C THR A 42 3.69 -10.82 2.85
N SER A 43 4.84 -10.96 2.19
CA SER A 43 5.62 -9.81 1.70
C SER A 43 4.85 -8.95 0.69
N TRP A 44 4.13 -9.57 -0.24
CA TRP A 44 3.33 -8.83 -1.21
C TRP A 44 2.07 -8.20 -0.60
N MET A 45 1.46 -8.85 0.39
CA MET A 45 0.34 -8.30 1.14
C MET A 45 0.75 -7.05 1.91
N GLU A 46 1.85 -7.11 2.67
CA GLU A 46 2.41 -5.96 3.40
C GLU A 46 2.74 -4.81 2.46
N LYS A 47 3.42 -5.10 1.34
CA LYS A 47 3.76 -4.10 0.32
C LYS A 47 2.53 -3.47 -0.32
N GLY A 48 1.48 -4.24 -0.53
CA GLY A 48 0.24 -3.74 -1.09
C GLY A 48 -0.55 -2.84 -0.15
N ILE A 49 -0.54 -3.15 1.16
CA ILE A 49 -1.12 -2.30 2.21
C ILE A 49 -0.36 -0.97 2.26
N GLU A 50 0.98 -1.03 2.33
CA GLU A 50 1.86 0.15 2.30
C GLU A 50 1.57 1.05 1.08
N GLN A 51 1.49 0.47 -0.12
CA GLN A 51 1.16 1.21 -1.34
C GLN A 51 -0.24 1.83 -1.29
N GLY A 52 -1.21 1.11 -0.71
CA GLY A 52 -2.57 1.59 -0.52
C GLY A 52 -2.64 2.81 0.40
N GLU A 53 -1.99 2.73 1.55
CA GLU A 53 -1.91 3.80 2.54
C GLU A 53 -1.23 5.04 1.97
N GLN A 54 -0.06 4.89 1.35
CA GLN A 54 0.64 5.99 0.68
C GLN A 54 -0.25 6.66 -0.38
N LYS A 55 -0.97 5.87 -1.17
CA LYS A 55 -1.88 6.39 -2.20
C LYS A 55 -3.04 7.20 -1.60
N ILE A 56 -3.62 6.72 -0.51
CA ILE A 56 -4.71 7.43 0.18
C ILE A 56 -4.21 8.72 0.79
N VAL A 57 -3.10 8.71 1.54
CA VAL A 57 -2.53 9.91 2.16
C VAL A 57 -2.18 10.96 1.10
N LYS A 58 -1.52 10.57 0.00
CA LYS A 58 -1.26 11.49 -1.12
C LYS A 58 -2.53 12.09 -1.71
N LYS A 59 -3.60 11.29 -1.87
CA LYS A 59 -4.88 11.78 -2.39
C LYS A 59 -5.53 12.78 -1.42
N LEU A 60 -5.46 12.52 -0.12
CA LEU A 60 -5.99 13.44 0.91
C LEU A 60 -5.22 14.77 0.90
N LEU A 61 -3.89 14.72 0.90
CA LEU A 61 -3.05 15.90 0.88
C LEU A 61 -3.27 16.72 -0.41
N LYS A 62 -3.38 16.06 -1.58
CA LYS A 62 -3.67 16.73 -2.86
C LYS A 62 -5.04 17.40 -2.84
N ARG A 63 -6.05 16.75 -2.24
CA ARG A 63 -7.39 17.32 -2.08
C ARG A 63 -7.43 18.49 -1.10
N ARG A 64 -6.59 18.47 -0.06
CA ARG A 64 -6.57 19.49 0.99
C ARG A 64 -5.82 20.75 0.58
N PHE A 65 -4.67 20.59 -0.06
CA PHE A 65 -3.78 21.70 -0.42
C PHE A 65 -3.85 22.09 -1.91
N ASN A 66 -4.76 21.49 -2.67
CA ASN A 66 -4.98 21.61 -4.11
C ASN A 66 -3.80 21.24 -5.03
N ASN A 67 -2.54 21.52 -4.67
CA ASN A 67 -1.35 21.14 -5.42
C ASN A 67 -0.14 20.99 -4.48
N ILE A 68 0.24 19.75 -4.19
CA ILE A 68 1.52 19.43 -3.55
C ILE A 68 2.62 19.51 -4.62
N THR A 69 3.75 20.14 -4.30
CA THR A 69 4.89 20.18 -5.24
C THR A 69 5.50 18.78 -5.42
N PRO A 70 6.11 18.47 -6.57
CA PRO A 70 6.78 17.18 -6.79
C PRO A 70 7.86 16.86 -5.74
N SER A 71 8.52 17.89 -5.19
CA SER A 71 9.50 17.72 -4.12
C SER A 71 8.88 17.16 -2.84
N LEU A 72 7.71 17.67 -2.43
CA LEU A 72 7.00 17.14 -1.27
C LEU A 72 6.42 15.75 -1.54
N GLU A 73 5.96 15.48 -2.76
CA GLU A 73 5.49 14.14 -3.14
C GLU A 73 6.61 13.10 -3.05
N ASN A 74 7.84 13.44 -3.45
CA ASN A 74 8.99 12.55 -3.28
C ASN A 74 9.31 12.29 -1.81
N ARG A 75 9.31 13.33 -0.96
CA ARG A 75 9.52 13.18 0.48
C ARG A 75 8.47 12.27 1.13
N ILE A 76 7.22 12.36 0.68
CA ILE A 76 6.14 11.48 1.17
C ILE A 76 6.36 10.03 0.71
N ASN A 77 6.90 9.81 -0.49
CA ASN A 77 7.19 8.45 -0.98
C ASN A 77 8.39 7.80 -0.26
N GLU A 78 9.23 8.58 0.42
CA GLU A 78 10.36 8.11 1.22
C GLU A 78 10.00 7.77 2.67
N LEU A 79 8.75 8.08 3.09
CA LEU A 79 8.29 7.78 4.45
C LEU A 79 8.08 6.27 4.63
N SER A 80 8.45 5.79 5.81
CA SER A 80 8.08 4.45 6.28
C SER A 80 6.57 4.32 6.51
N VAL A 81 6.09 3.07 6.60
CA VAL A 81 4.67 2.76 6.89
C VAL A 81 4.19 3.47 8.16
N GLU A 82 4.93 3.37 9.26
CA GLU A 82 4.57 4.02 10.54
C GLU A 82 4.46 5.54 10.40
N GLN A 83 5.32 6.16 9.60
CA GLN A 83 5.27 7.59 9.32
C GLN A 83 4.07 7.96 8.45
N ILE A 84 3.68 7.11 7.50
CA ILE A 84 2.48 7.30 6.68
C ILE A 84 1.21 7.22 7.53
N GLU A 85 1.12 6.26 8.45
CA GLU A 85 0.02 6.15 9.40
C GLU A 85 -0.05 7.40 10.30
N SER A 86 1.09 7.81 10.87
CA SER A 86 1.15 9.03 11.69
C SER A 86 0.75 10.29 10.90
N LEU A 87 1.15 10.37 9.63
CA LEU A 87 0.74 11.45 8.73
C LEU A 87 -0.77 11.42 8.43
N ALA A 88 -1.38 10.23 8.35
CA ALA A 88 -2.81 10.08 8.12
C ALA A 88 -3.65 10.63 9.29
N ASP A 89 -3.15 10.57 10.52
CA ASP A 89 -3.78 11.21 11.68
C ASP A 89 -3.49 12.72 11.72
N ALA A 90 -2.22 13.10 11.59
CA ALA A 90 -1.80 14.50 11.70
C ALA A 90 -2.36 15.40 10.57
N ILE A 91 -2.72 14.81 9.42
CA ILE A 91 -3.25 15.56 8.28
C ILE A 91 -4.50 16.36 8.63
N PHE A 92 -5.30 15.95 9.60
CA PHE A 92 -6.53 16.66 9.98
C PHE A 92 -6.24 17.94 10.76
N ASP A 93 -5.09 18.01 11.44
CA ASP A 93 -4.67 19.14 12.26
C ASP A 93 -3.96 20.24 11.47
N PHE A 94 -3.45 19.94 10.28
CA PHE A 94 -2.74 20.96 9.48
C PHE A 94 -3.69 22.12 9.11
N GLN A 95 -3.20 23.35 9.01
CA GLN A 95 -3.98 24.50 8.55
C GLN A 95 -3.43 25.04 7.22
N SER A 96 -2.14 24.83 6.97
CA SER A 96 -1.46 25.18 5.73
C SER A 96 -0.49 24.08 5.29
N VAL A 97 0.04 24.24 4.08
CA VAL A 97 1.12 23.39 3.56
C VAL A 97 2.39 23.51 4.40
N ASP A 98 2.61 24.61 5.12
CA ASP A 98 3.78 24.79 5.99
C ASP A 98 3.76 23.82 7.17
N ASN A 99 2.57 23.46 7.68
CA ASN A 99 2.46 22.43 8.72
C ASN A 99 2.95 21.07 8.20
N LEU A 100 2.60 20.72 6.96
CA LEU A 100 3.10 19.50 6.30
C LEU A 100 4.62 19.54 6.12
N ILE A 101 5.17 20.68 5.69
CA ILE A 101 6.63 20.84 5.52
C ILE A 101 7.34 20.65 6.86
N ASN A 102 6.88 21.35 7.90
CA ASN A 102 7.44 21.24 9.24
C ASN A 102 7.34 19.82 9.81
N TRP A 103 6.21 19.15 9.58
CA TRP A 103 6.03 17.76 10.00
C TRP A 103 7.03 16.85 9.29
N LEU A 104 7.16 16.96 7.95
CA LEU A 104 8.12 16.19 7.17
C LEU A 104 9.58 16.47 7.56
N ASP A 105 9.90 17.68 8.03
CA ASP A 105 11.24 18.04 8.50
C ASP A 105 11.58 17.40 9.85
N GLN A 106 10.58 17.04 10.65
CA GLN A 106 10.73 16.32 11.92
C GLN A 106 10.88 14.80 11.73
N GLN A 107 10.57 14.28 10.54
CA GLN A 107 10.65 12.85 10.20
C GLN A 107 12.02 12.40 9.67
N LYS A 108 13.06 13.21 9.86
CA LYS A 108 14.44 12.90 9.48
C LYS A 108 15.12 11.95 10.45
#